data_AF-A0AAP2AGZ3-F1
#
_entry.id   AF-A0AAP2AGZ3-F1
#
_cell.length_a   1.000
_cell.length_b   1.000
_cell.length_c   1.000
_cell.angle_alpha   90.00
_cell.angle_beta   90.00
_cell.angle_gamma   90.00
#
_symmetry.space_group_name_H-M   'P 1'
#
loop_
_entity.id
_entity.type
_entity.pdbx_description
1 polymer ?
#
loop_
_entity_poly.entity_id
_entity_poly.type
_entity_poly.pdbx_seq_one_letter_code
_entity_poly.pdbx_strand_id
1 'polypeptide(L)'
;MIRASFDRRQIKRLREALKRLELTPKKQQRLLWRLAKYGVIPASKKAVRQQATPEGTPWAARKSGRRGKMLTGLVKLIAIKELPASGSLRLYLRGGNYSNAGRAVRSGVVGYAQQYGMTATVRKSSLRNLSESGSEKASLRQVRRLRKLGYKVKGRRSMRNAKMSEIRELSA
;
A
#
# COMPACT_ATOMS: atom_id res chain seq x y z
N MET A 1 16.83 -2.80 1.88
CA MET A 1 16.75 -3.99 2.75
C MET A 1 16.67 -3.50 4.19
N ILE A 2 15.58 -3.77 4.92
CA ILE A 2 15.46 -3.36 6.34
C ILE A 2 16.30 -4.36 7.16
N ARG A 3 17.46 -3.94 7.65
CA ARG A 3 18.26 -4.70 8.62
C ARG A 3 18.00 -4.11 10.00
N ALA A 4 16.99 -4.62 10.70
CA ALA A 4 16.97 -4.49 12.16
C ALA A 4 18.02 -5.49 12.68
N SER A 5 19.28 -5.05 12.79
CA SER A 5 20.33 -5.87 13.38
C SER A 5 20.15 -5.85 14.89
N PHE A 6 19.32 -6.75 15.39
CA PHE A 6 19.37 -7.07 16.81
C PHE A 6 20.74 -7.66 17.13
N ASP A 7 21.37 -7.15 18.18
CA ASP A 7 22.60 -7.74 18.69
C ASP A 7 22.32 -9.21 19.04
N ARG A 8 23.07 -10.12 18.44
CA ARG A 8 22.93 -11.57 18.65
C ARG A 8 23.04 -11.92 20.14
N ARG A 9 23.81 -11.15 20.91
CA ARG A 9 23.95 -11.32 22.36
C ARG A 9 22.65 -10.97 23.09
N GLN A 10 21.99 -9.87 22.72
CA GLN A 10 20.69 -9.48 23.27
C GLN A 10 19.61 -10.51 22.97
N ILE A 11 19.56 -11.03 21.74
CA ILE A 11 18.60 -12.10 21.38
C ILE A 11 18.86 -13.37 22.20
N LYS A 12 20.13 -13.76 22.37
CA LYS A 12 20.50 -14.94 23.16
C LYS A 12 20.07 -14.78 24.61
N ARG A 13 20.38 -13.65 25.25
CA ARG A 13 19.94 -13.33 26.62
C ARG A 13 18.42 -13.34 26.77
N LEU A 14 17.70 -12.76 25.81
CA LEU A 14 16.24 -12.77 25.81
C LEU A 14 15.70 -14.21 25.73
N ARG A 15 16.26 -15.06 24.86
CA ARG A 15 15.86 -16.46 24.73
C ARG A 15 16.15 -17.25 26.02
N GLU A 16 17.30 -17.02 26.65
CA GLU A 16 17.65 -17.66 27.93
C GLU A 16 16.71 -17.21 29.06
N ALA A 17 16.41 -15.92 29.16
CA ALA A 17 15.44 -15.41 30.13
C ALA A 17 14.05 -16.00 29.90
N LEU A 18 13.60 -16.12 28.65
CA LEU A 18 12.33 -16.76 28.31
C LEU A 18 12.30 -18.25 28.66
N LYS A 19 13.42 -18.97 28.49
CA LYS A 19 13.54 -20.38 28.89
C LYS A 19 13.48 -20.55 30.41
N ARG A 20 14.14 -19.69 31.18
CA ARG A 20 14.13 -19.71 32.66
C ARG A 20 12.75 -19.48 33.27
N LEU A 21 11.87 -18.78 32.56
CA LEU A 21 10.52 -18.47 33.03
C LEU A 21 9.56 -19.66 32.97
N GLU A 22 9.99 -20.84 32.46
CA GLU A 22 9.23 -22.10 32.38
C GLU A 22 7.75 -21.90 32.03
N LEU A 23 7.51 -21.03 31.04
CA LEU A 23 6.15 -20.59 30.72
C LEU A 23 5.37 -21.74 30.10
N THR A 24 4.17 -21.99 30.62
CA THR A 24 3.22 -22.89 29.96
C THR A 24 2.86 -22.37 28.55
N PRO A 25 2.47 -23.24 27.59
CA PRO A 25 2.18 -22.82 26.21
C PRO A 25 1.18 -21.66 26.12
N LYS A 26 0.15 -21.66 26.98
CA LYS A 26 -0.83 -20.56 27.08
C LYS A 26 -0.18 -19.23 27.51
N LYS A 27 0.75 -19.26 28.48
CA LYS A 27 1.47 -18.06 28.94
C LYS A 27 2.44 -17.54 27.87
N GLN A 28 3.11 -18.43 27.14
CA GLN A 28 3.97 -18.06 26.01
C GLN A 28 3.19 -17.34 24.91
N GLN A 29 2.04 -17.88 24.51
CA GLN A 29 1.16 -17.26 23.51
C GLN A 29 0.68 -15.88 23.98
N ARG A 30 0.21 -15.77 25.23
CA ARG A 30 -0.23 -14.49 25.80
C ARG A 30 0.92 -13.47 25.87
N LEU A 31 2.14 -13.90 26.17
CA LEU A 31 3.32 -13.03 26.16
C LEU A 31 3.61 -12.52 24.74
N LEU A 32 3.64 -13.41 23.75
CA LEU A 32 3.83 -13.04 22.34
C LEU A 32 2.77 -12.04 21.87
N TRP A 33 1.51 -12.27 22.24
CA TRP A 33 0.43 -11.34 21.94
C TRP A 33 0.64 -9.97 22.57
N ARG A 34 1.06 -9.92 23.85
CA ARG A 34 1.35 -8.66 24.55
C ARG A 34 2.52 -7.91 23.91
N LEU A 35 3.60 -8.61 23.56
CA LEU A 35 4.75 -8.04 22.85
C LEU A 35 4.33 -7.46 21.50
N ALA A 36 3.50 -8.19 20.74
CA ALA A 36 3.00 -7.71 19.47
C ALA A 36 2.09 -6.49 19.64
N LYS A 37 1.11 -6.57 20.55
CA LYS A 37 0.10 -5.52 20.76
C LYS A 37 0.67 -4.24 21.35
N TYR A 38 1.52 -4.34 22.37
CA TYR A 38 1.99 -3.19 23.13
C TYR A 38 3.41 -2.74 22.75
N GLY A 39 4.23 -3.63 22.18
CA GLY A 39 5.57 -3.28 21.71
C GLY A 39 5.59 -3.00 20.21
N VAL A 40 5.47 -4.07 19.42
CA VAL A 40 5.75 -4.02 17.98
C VAL A 40 4.79 -3.10 17.23
N ILE A 41 3.49 -3.18 17.49
CA ILE A 41 2.50 -2.37 16.79
C ILE A 41 2.71 -0.87 17.07
N PRO A 42 2.71 -0.39 18.33
CA PRO A 42 2.95 1.02 18.64
C PRO A 42 4.28 1.55 18.09
N ALA A 43 5.37 0.78 18.22
CA ALA A 43 6.67 1.13 17.66
C ALA A 43 6.59 1.31 16.13
N SER A 44 5.93 0.38 15.43
CA SER A 44 5.69 0.48 13.98
C SER A 44 4.82 1.69 13.62
N LYS A 45 3.77 1.99 14.39
CA LYS A 45 2.93 3.18 14.17
C LYS A 45 3.76 4.46 14.30
N LYS A 46 4.63 4.52 15.32
CA LYS A 46 5.53 5.66 15.58
C LYS A 46 6.54 5.82 14.44
N ALA A 47 7.23 4.76 14.05
CA ALA A 47 8.18 4.75 12.94
C ALA A 47 7.54 5.24 11.63
N VAL A 48 6.33 4.74 11.30
CA VAL A 48 5.60 5.20 10.12
C VAL A 48 5.18 6.67 10.24
N ARG A 49 4.72 7.14 11.40
CA ARG A 49 4.37 8.57 11.58
C ARG A 49 5.60 9.48 11.41
N GLN A 50 6.74 9.05 11.94
CA GLN A 50 8.02 9.74 11.88
C GLN A 50 8.71 9.59 10.51
N GLN A 51 8.25 8.67 9.66
CA GLN A 51 8.90 8.33 8.39
C GLN A 51 10.36 7.94 8.60
N ALA A 52 10.62 7.10 9.60
CA ALA A 52 11.95 6.68 9.97
C ALA A 52 11.99 5.18 10.29
N THR A 53 13.16 4.57 10.16
CA THR A 53 13.40 3.21 10.61
C THR A 53 13.36 3.15 12.15
N PRO A 54 13.23 1.96 12.76
CA PRO A 54 13.29 1.82 14.22
C PRO A 54 14.55 2.43 14.85
N GLU A 55 15.64 2.49 14.09
CA GLU A 55 16.95 3.04 14.47
C GLU A 55 17.04 4.57 14.29
N GLY A 56 15.99 5.21 13.73
CA GLY A 56 15.91 6.67 13.57
C GLY A 56 16.28 7.18 12.17
N THR A 57 16.74 6.31 11.26
CA THR A 57 17.11 6.72 9.90
C THR A 57 15.88 7.13 9.09
N PRO A 58 15.83 8.33 8.50
CA PRO A 58 14.72 8.75 7.66
C PRO A 58 14.48 7.80 6.48
N TRP A 59 13.22 7.58 6.15
CA TRP A 59 12.82 6.78 5.00
C TRP A 59 13.05 7.52 3.70
N ALA A 60 13.41 6.76 2.66
CA ALA A 60 13.35 7.27 1.31
C ALA A 60 11.91 7.70 0.96
N ALA A 61 11.79 8.72 0.11
CA ALA A 61 10.51 9.14 -0.43
C ALA A 61 9.80 7.99 -1.16
N ARG A 62 8.47 8.07 -1.25
CA ARG A 62 7.67 7.08 -1.98
C ARG A 62 8.20 6.93 -3.41
N LYS A 63 8.36 5.68 -3.86
CA LYS A 63 8.69 5.39 -5.26
C LYS A 63 7.54 5.73 -6.20
N SER A 64 6.31 5.73 -5.70
CA SER A 64 5.18 6.33 -6.41
C SER A 64 5.38 7.84 -6.53
N GLY A 65 5.20 8.44 -7.71
CA GLY A 65 5.32 9.89 -7.93
C GLY A 65 4.29 10.78 -7.21
N ARG A 66 3.58 10.26 -6.20
CA ARG A 66 2.65 11.02 -5.35
C ARG A 66 3.40 11.62 -4.16
N ARG A 67 3.25 12.92 -3.96
CA ARG A 67 3.75 13.66 -2.79
C ARG A 67 2.95 13.26 -1.54
N GLY A 68 3.54 12.44 -0.67
CA GLY A 68 2.91 12.02 0.59
C GLY A 68 3.77 11.07 1.42
N LYS A 69 3.48 10.94 2.71
CA LYS A 69 4.20 10.09 3.68
C LYS A 69 4.01 8.60 3.40
N MET A 70 5.05 7.78 3.38
CA MET A 70 4.97 6.33 3.15
C MET A 70 4.12 5.59 4.23
N LEU A 71 3.30 4.63 3.80
CA LEU A 71 2.51 3.68 4.61
C LEU A 71 1.49 4.24 5.61
N THR A 72 1.24 5.55 5.67
CA THR A 72 0.39 6.19 6.72
C THR A 72 -1.01 5.59 6.88
N GLY A 73 -1.69 5.29 5.78
CA GLY A 73 -3.03 4.69 5.83
C GLY A 73 -3.05 3.22 6.24
N LEU A 74 -1.94 2.51 6.01
CA LEU A 74 -1.83 1.07 6.23
C LEU A 74 -1.64 0.72 7.70
N VAL A 75 -1.09 1.64 8.50
CA VAL A 75 -0.87 1.48 9.94
C VAL A 75 -2.15 1.15 10.70
N LYS A 76 -3.29 1.70 10.25
CA LYS A 76 -4.61 1.46 10.86
C LYS A 76 -5.14 0.05 10.60
N LEU A 77 -4.58 -0.63 9.59
CA LEU A 77 -5.02 -1.95 9.13
C LEU A 77 -4.22 -3.09 9.76
N ILE A 78 -3.20 -2.80 10.57
CA ILE A 78 -2.39 -3.84 11.21
C ILE A 78 -3.27 -4.62 12.20
N ALA A 79 -3.37 -5.92 11.95
CA ALA A 79 -4.11 -6.87 12.76
C ALA A 79 -3.19 -8.02 13.20
N ILE A 80 -3.58 -8.64 14.32
CA ILE A 80 -2.89 -9.75 14.95
C ILE A 80 -3.75 -11.00 14.78
N LYS A 81 -3.15 -12.10 14.31
CA LYS A 81 -3.74 -13.43 14.33
C LYS A 81 -2.83 -14.40 15.06
N GLU A 82 -3.36 -15.06 16.08
CA GLU A 82 -2.66 -16.14 16.77
C GLU A 82 -2.65 -17.40 15.91
N LEU A 83 -1.54 -18.14 15.95
CA LEU A 83 -1.37 -19.43 15.29
C LEU A 83 -1.06 -20.49 16.36
N PRO A 84 -2.09 -21.14 16.94
CA PRO A 84 -1.91 -22.04 18.07
C PRO A 84 -1.02 -23.24 17.74
N ALA A 85 -1.17 -23.80 16.53
CA ALA A 85 -0.45 -25.00 16.09
C ALA A 85 1.07 -24.84 16.07
N SER A 86 1.58 -23.64 15.80
CA SER A 86 3.03 -23.35 15.76
C SER A 86 3.48 -22.47 16.92
N GLY A 87 2.59 -22.18 17.89
CA GLY A 87 2.89 -21.28 19.01
C GLY A 87 3.34 -19.88 18.58
N SER A 88 2.93 -19.44 17.38
CA SER A 88 3.42 -18.21 16.75
C SER A 88 2.31 -17.21 16.50
N LEU A 89 2.68 -15.99 16.10
CA LEU A 89 1.76 -14.89 15.86
C LEU A 89 2.00 -14.28 14.49
N ARG A 90 0.93 -14.09 13.72
CA ARG A 90 0.97 -13.47 12.40
C ARG A 90 0.49 -12.03 12.48
N LEU A 91 1.36 -11.11 12.10
CA LEU A 91 0.99 -9.73 11.80
C LEU A 91 0.58 -9.64 10.33
N TYR A 92 -0.58 -9.05 10.07
CA TYR A 92 -1.09 -8.88 8.71
C TYR A 92 -1.90 -7.60 8.59
N LEU A 93 -2.13 -7.16 7.36
CA LEU A 93 -3.01 -6.02 7.08
C LEU A 93 -4.42 -6.55 6.82
N ARG A 94 -5.39 -6.15 7.65
CA ARG A 94 -6.80 -6.50 7.51
C ARG A 94 -7.58 -5.36 6.86
N GLY A 95 -8.24 -5.66 5.75
CA GLY A 95 -9.10 -4.72 5.04
C GLY A 95 -8.32 -3.63 4.28
N GLY A 96 -8.95 -2.46 4.21
CA GLY A 96 -8.52 -1.32 3.41
C GLY A 96 -9.37 -1.18 2.15
N ASN A 97 -10.10 -0.06 2.05
CA ASN A 97 -10.93 0.25 0.88
C ASN A 97 -10.08 0.88 -0.23
N TYR A 98 -8.96 0.22 -0.56
CA TYR A 98 -8.14 0.66 -1.69
C TYR A 98 -8.73 0.12 -2.96
N SER A 99 -8.87 0.98 -3.96
CA SER A 99 -9.28 0.59 -5.30
C SER A 99 -8.39 1.27 -6.33
N ASN A 100 -8.30 0.63 -7.50
CA ASN A 100 -7.70 1.22 -8.68
C ASN A 100 -8.59 0.90 -9.88
N ALA A 101 -9.12 1.94 -10.51
CA ALA A 101 -10.05 1.84 -11.64
C ALA A 101 -11.20 0.86 -11.38
N GLY A 102 -11.94 1.07 -10.29
CA GLY A 102 -13.10 0.26 -9.90
C GLY A 102 -12.77 -1.10 -9.27
N ARG A 103 -11.52 -1.57 -9.33
CA ARG A 103 -11.13 -2.87 -8.75
C ARG A 103 -10.54 -2.71 -7.36
N ALA A 104 -10.96 -3.56 -6.43
CA ALA A 104 -10.39 -3.61 -5.09
C ALA A 104 -8.92 -4.04 -5.14
N VAL A 105 -8.06 -3.34 -4.39
CA VAL A 105 -6.63 -3.59 -4.28
C VAL A 105 -6.29 -3.96 -2.85
N ARG A 106 -5.56 -5.06 -2.66
CA ARG A 106 -5.12 -5.47 -1.31
C ARG A 106 -4.16 -4.43 -0.73
N SER A 107 -4.33 -4.12 0.55
CA SER A 107 -3.48 -3.19 1.31
C SER A 107 -1.99 -3.51 1.25
N GLY A 108 -1.62 -4.79 1.21
CA GLY A 108 -0.22 -5.22 1.01
C GLY A 108 0.38 -4.79 -0.33
N VAL A 109 -0.41 -4.83 -1.42
CA VAL A 109 0.02 -4.38 -2.75
C VAL A 109 0.26 -2.88 -2.76
N VAL A 110 -0.59 -2.11 -2.07
CA VAL A 110 -0.41 -0.66 -1.91
C VAL A 110 0.88 -0.34 -1.17
N GLY A 111 1.18 -1.07 -0.09
CA GLY A 111 2.42 -0.88 0.67
C GLY A 111 3.65 -1.19 -0.18
N TYR A 112 3.63 -2.31 -0.89
CA TYR A 112 4.69 -2.70 -1.81
C TYR A 112 4.94 -1.63 -2.89
N ALA A 113 3.88 -1.18 -3.57
CA ALA A 113 3.97 -0.16 -4.61
C ALA A 113 4.50 1.19 -4.10
N GLN A 114 4.23 1.56 -2.85
CA GLN A 114 4.79 2.77 -2.25
C GLN A 114 6.29 2.66 -2.00
N GLN A 115 6.76 1.51 -1.53
CA GLN A 115 8.14 1.30 -1.11
C GLN A 115 9.08 0.97 -2.28
N TYR A 116 8.66 0.07 -3.17
CA TYR A 116 9.50 -0.44 -4.27
C TYR A 116 9.11 0.14 -5.63
N GLY A 117 7.95 0.77 -5.75
CA GLY A 117 7.36 1.12 -7.02
C GLY A 117 6.61 -0.08 -7.62
N MET A 118 5.86 0.17 -8.68
CA MET A 118 5.15 -0.88 -9.40
C MET A 118 5.01 -0.47 -10.87
N THR A 119 5.42 -1.36 -11.76
CA THR A 119 5.19 -1.25 -13.20
C THR A 119 4.12 -2.26 -13.60
N ALA A 120 3.12 -1.82 -14.36
CA ALA A 120 2.05 -2.67 -14.84
C ALA A 120 1.87 -2.47 -16.34
N THR A 121 1.81 -3.58 -17.08
CA THR A 121 1.51 -3.58 -18.50
C THR A 121 0.01 -3.73 -18.69
N VAL A 122 -0.62 -2.75 -19.34
CA VAL A 122 -2.07 -2.75 -19.60
C VAL A 122 -2.29 -3.10 -21.08
N ARG A 123 -3.10 -4.13 -21.35
CA ARG A 123 -3.49 -4.53 -22.71
C ARG A 123 -4.88 -4.00 -23.05
N LYS A 124 -5.15 -3.71 -24.34
CA LYS A 124 -6.47 -3.25 -24.80
C LYS A 124 -7.60 -4.19 -24.38
N SER A 125 -7.40 -5.51 -24.43
CA SER A 125 -8.37 -6.50 -23.98
C SER A 125 -8.73 -6.37 -22.50
N SER A 126 -7.77 -6.01 -21.64
CA SER A 126 -7.99 -5.85 -20.19
C SER A 126 -8.85 -4.64 -19.82
N LEU A 127 -9.04 -3.72 -20.77
CA LEU A 127 -9.84 -2.50 -20.63
C LEU A 127 -11.28 -2.66 -21.17
N ARG A 128 -11.59 -3.75 -21.90
CA ARG A 128 -12.94 -3.98 -22.47
C ARG A 128 -14.04 -4.09 -21.41
N ASN A 129 -13.68 -4.50 -20.19
CA ASN A 129 -14.61 -4.59 -19.07
C ASN A 129 -14.55 -3.34 -18.17
N LEU A 130 -13.73 -2.33 -18.53
CA LEU A 130 -13.70 -1.02 -17.86
C LEU A 130 -14.59 0.00 -18.58
N SER A 131 -14.95 -0.26 -19.85
CA SER A 131 -15.77 0.64 -20.68
C SER A 131 -17.26 0.62 -20.34
N GLU A 132 -17.72 -0.23 -19.42
CA GLU A 132 -19.11 -0.23 -18.94
C GLU A 132 -19.41 0.89 -17.93
N SER A 133 -18.40 1.62 -17.43
CA SER A 133 -18.63 2.91 -16.76
C SER A 133 -18.87 4.01 -17.80
N GLY A 134 -19.88 3.82 -18.65
CA GLY A 134 -20.18 4.65 -19.81
C GLY A 134 -20.79 6.03 -19.50
N SER A 135 -20.66 6.57 -18.29
CA SER A 135 -21.24 7.87 -17.92
C SER A 135 -20.27 8.86 -17.26
N GLU A 136 -19.01 8.46 -17.02
CA GLU A 136 -18.03 9.34 -16.40
C GLU A 136 -17.23 10.12 -17.45
N LYS A 137 -17.43 11.45 -17.46
CA LYS A 137 -16.63 12.41 -18.25
C LYS A 137 -15.13 12.16 -18.04
N ALA A 138 -14.36 12.22 -19.12
CA ALA A 138 -12.91 12.09 -19.08
C ALA A 138 -12.27 13.06 -18.08
N SER A 139 -11.33 12.56 -17.29
CA SER A 139 -10.52 13.36 -16.38
C SER A 139 -9.73 14.42 -17.14
N LEU A 140 -9.53 15.60 -16.53
CA LEU A 140 -8.69 16.66 -17.11
C LEU A 140 -7.30 16.17 -17.53
N ARG A 141 -6.73 15.18 -16.83
CA ARG A 141 -5.44 14.58 -17.21
C ARG A 141 -5.54 13.76 -18.50
N GLN A 142 -6.62 13.00 -18.67
CA GLN A 142 -6.89 12.24 -19.90
C GLN A 142 -7.10 13.20 -21.06
N VAL A 143 -7.90 14.25 -20.86
CA VAL A 143 -8.17 15.26 -21.88
C VAL A 143 -6.88 15.97 -22.33
N ARG A 144 -6.04 16.43 -21.38
CA ARG A 144 -4.74 17.06 -21.71
C ARG A 144 -3.85 16.12 -22.51
N ARG A 145 -3.87 14.82 -22.18
CA ARG A 145 -3.09 13.80 -22.88
C ARG A 145 -3.61 13.56 -24.29
N LEU A 146 -4.93 13.45 -24.48
CA LEU A 146 -5.57 13.32 -25.79
C LEU A 146 -5.24 14.52 -26.69
N ARG A 147 -5.29 15.73 -26.16
CA ARG A 147 -4.88 16.93 -26.90
C ARG A 147 -3.40 16.91 -27.28
N LYS A 148 -2.51 16.52 -26.36
CA LYS A 148 -1.07 16.38 -26.64
C LYS A 148 -0.78 15.31 -27.71
N LEU A 149 -1.62 14.27 -27.77
CA LEU A 149 -1.55 13.22 -28.80
C LEU A 149 -2.19 13.62 -30.14
N GLY A 150 -2.72 14.84 -30.26
CA GLY A 150 -3.32 15.32 -31.51
C GLY A 150 -4.73 14.79 -31.78
N TYR A 151 -5.51 14.49 -30.73
CA TYR A 151 -6.89 14.04 -30.89
C TYR A 151 -7.74 15.07 -31.68
N LYS A 152 -8.41 14.59 -32.72
CA LYS A 152 -9.26 15.38 -33.61
C LYS A 152 -10.72 15.00 -33.46
N VAL A 153 -11.60 15.99 -33.59
CA VAL A 153 -13.05 15.81 -33.60
C VAL A 153 -13.59 16.19 -34.98
N LYS A 154 -14.66 15.50 -35.39
CA LYS A 154 -15.34 15.77 -36.67
C LYS A 154 -16.03 17.12 -36.60
N GLY A 155 -15.54 18.08 -37.39
CA GLY A 155 -16.24 19.33 -37.66
C GLY A 155 -17.23 19.18 -38.82
N ARG A 156 -17.86 20.29 -39.21
CA ARG A 156 -18.86 20.31 -40.30
C ARG A 156 -18.28 19.91 -41.67
N ARG A 157 -16.99 20.17 -41.93
CA ARG A 157 -16.34 19.91 -43.22
C ARG A 157 -15.04 19.10 -43.13
N SER A 158 -14.34 19.12 -41.98
CA SER A 158 -13.07 18.42 -41.80
C SER A 158 -12.81 18.02 -40.35
N MET A 159 -11.85 17.12 -40.15
CA MET A 159 -11.33 16.78 -38.82
C MET A 159 -10.49 17.94 -38.29
N ARG A 160 -10.86 18.47 -37.13
CA ARG A 160 -10.15 19.59 -36.48
C ARG A 160 -9.61 19.19 -35.11
N ASN A 161 -8.60 19.90 -34.63
CA ASN A 161 -8.10 19.71 -33.28
C ASN A 161 -9.20 20.03 -32.27
N ALA A 162 -9.38 19.13 -31.32
CA ALA A 162 -10.45 19.23 -30.34
C ALA A 162 -10.09 20.20 -29.21
N LYS A 163 -11.06 21.01 -28.77
CA LYS A 163 -10.91 21.85 -27.57
C LYS A 163 -11.01 21.00 -26.31
N MET A 164 -10.47 21.51 -25.20
CA MET A 164 -10.48 20.80 -23.91
C MET A 164 -11.90 20.50 -23.40
N SER A 165 -12.85 21.41 -23.59
CA SER A 165 -14.26 21.20 -23.24
C SER A 165 -14.91 20.11 -24.08
N GLU A 166 -14.71 20.15 -25.40
CA GLU A 166 -15.27 19.18 -26.36
C GLU A 166 -14.83 17.75 -26.07
N ILE A 167 -13.54 17.51 -25.82
CA ILE A 167 -13.02 16.17 -25.49
C ILE A 167 -13.63 15.65 -24.17
N ARG A 168 -13.92 16.56 -23.22
CA ARG A 168 -14.48 16.19 -21.92
C ARG A 168 -15.96 15.84 -22.02
N GLU A 169 -16.69 16.50 -22.92
CA GLU A 169 -18.12 16.27 -23.15
C GLU A 169 -18.38 15.04 -24.01
N LEU A 170 -17.55 14.76 -25.02
CA LEU A 170 -17.64 13.58 -25.90
C LEU A 170 -17.37 12.22 -25.23
N SER A 171 -17.09 12.23 -23.93
CA SER A 171 -16.71 11.05 -23.15
C SER A 171 -17.73 10.68 -22.08
N ALA A 172 -18.85 11.42 -22.01
CA ALA A 172 -20.07 11.05 -21.29
C ALA A 172 -21.03 10.37 -22.26
#